data_AF-A0A8I5U2E9-F1
#
_entry.id   AF-A0A8I5U2E9-F1
#
_cell.length_a   1.000
_cell.length_b   1.000
_cell.length_c   1.000
_cell.angle_alpha   90.00
_cell.angle_beta   90.00
_cell.angle_gamma   90.00
#
_symmetry.space_group_name_H-M   'P 1'
#
loop_
_entity.id
_entity.type
_entity.pdbx_description
1 polymer ?
#
loop_
_entity_poly.entity_id
_entity_poly.type
_entity_poly.pdbx_seq_one_letter_code
_entity_poly.pdbx_strand_id
1 'polypeptide(L)'
;FGPEPARGWWPWWGPASAHPVAFQTSGTAAHSPTCLLRSPPLPPALPTAWCIPLPCPLPEASEPFFPCRSPGSGLYSNLQRYDLPYPEAIFELPFFFHNPKPFFTLAKELYPGNYKPNVTHYFLRLLHDKGLLLRLYTQNIDGLERVSGIPASKLVEAHGTFASATCTVCQRPFPGEDIRADVMADRVPRCPVCTGVVKPDIVFFGEPLPQRFLLHVVDFPMADLLLILGTSLEVEPFASLTEAVRSSVPRLLINRDLVGPLAWHPRSRDVAQLGDVVHGVERLGSFWAGQKRCGTLCSGKLGSLMDQTNRMMAAPTQ
;
A
#
# COMPACT_ATOMS: atom_id res chain seq x y z
N PHE A 1 34.39 42.89 10.82
CA PHE A 1 33.68 42.60 9.55
C PHE A 1 33.52 41.10 9.44
N GLY A 2 32.35 40.62 9.00
CA GLY A 2 31.94 39.21 9.08
C GLY A 2 30.56 39.08 9.74
N PRO A 3 29.48 38.73 9.00
CA PRO A 3 28.11 38.79 9.51
C PRO A 3 27.52 37.43 9.92
N GLU A 4 26.81 37.43 11.05
CA GLU A 4 25.58 36.63 11.29
C GLU A 4 24.36 37.36 10.66
N PRO A 5 23.12 36.80 10.59
CA PRO A 5 22.61 35.56 11.20
C PRO A 5 21.96 34.59 10.17
N ALA A 6 21.33 33.46 10.54
CA ALA A 6 19.94 33.39 11.00
C ALA A 6 19.63 32.10 11.80
N ARG A 7 18.52 32.08 12.57
CA ARG A 7 18.14 31.00 13.51
C ARG A 7 16.83 30.29 13.14
N GLY A 8 16.73 29.01 13.49
CA GLY A 8 15.47 28.24 13.66
C GLY A 8 15.82 26.78 14.02
N TRP A 9 15.74 26.31 15.28
CA TRP A 9 14.56 26.08 16.14
C TRP A 9 13.68 24.95 15.56
N TRP A 10 13.44 23.78 16.19
CA TRP A 10 13.76 23.26 17.55
C TRP A 10 13.43 21.71 17.58
N PRO A 11 13.48 20.92 18.70
CA PRO A 11 14.51 19.85 18.80
C PRO A 11 14.10 18.50 19.50
N TRP A 12 15.10 17.81 20.07
CA TRP A 12 15.10 16.56 20.88
C TRP A 12 14.95 15.25 20.07
N TRP A 13 15.71 14.17 20.33
CA TRP A 13 16.63 13.84 21.44
C TRP A 13 18.07 13.57 20.97
N GLY A 14 19.04 13.69 21.89
CA GLY A 14 20.45 13.29 21.66
C GLY A 14 20.78 11.91 22.27
N PRO A 15 21.87 11.25 21.83
CA PRO A 15 22.21 9.88 22.23
C PRO A 15 22.90 9.80 23.60
N ALA A 16 22.60 8.76 24.37
CA ALA A 16 23.41 8.32 25.51
C ALA A 16 24.42 7.26 25.04
N SER A 17 25.70 7.45 25.34
CA SER A 17 26.80 6.64 24.80
C SER A 17 27.39 5.66 25.81
N ALA A 18 27.39 4.36 25.51
CA ALA A 18 28.23 3.35 26.16
C ALA A 18 28.55 2.16 25.23
N HIS A 19 29.81 1.76 25.21
CA HIS A 19 30.41 0.64 24.46
C HIS A 19 31.60 0.12 25.29
N PRO A 20 32.21 -1.06 25.01
CA PRO A 20 31.80 -2.16 24.11
C PRO A 20 31.74 -3.54 24.84
N VAL A 21 31.50 -4.64 24.11
CA VAL A 21 32.38 -5.85 24.02
C VAL A 21 31.75 -6.93 23.11
N ALA A 22 32.64 -7.70 22.49
CA ALA A 22 32.55 -8.49 21.26
C ALA A 22 31.72 -9.81 21.22
N PHE A 23 31.33 -10.16 19.97
CA PHE A 23 31.32 -11.50 19.33
C PHE A 23 30.15 -12.53 19.51
N GLN A 24 29.49 -12.82 18.37
CA GLN A 24 29.14 -14.15 17.76
C GLN A 24 28.33 -15.20 18.59
N THR A 25 27.39 -16.00 18.04
CA THR A 25 27.07 -16.40 16.64
C THR A 25 25.55 -16.49 16.35
N SER A 26 25.19 -16.45 15.05
CA SER A 26 24.08 -17.20 14.39
C SER A 26 22.63 -17.12 14.94
N GLY A 27 21.75 -16.41 14.21
CA GLY A 27 20.29 -16.55 14.25
C GLY A 27 19.60 -15.58 13.28
N THR A 28 18.86 -16.07 12.28
CA THR A 28 18.27 -15.25 11.21
C THR A 28 16.85 -14.75 11.53
N ALA A 29 16.52 -13.53 11.08
CA ALA A 29 15.21 -12.87 11.27
C ALA A 29 14.67 -12.28 9.94
N ALA A 30 13.37 -11.97 9.87
CA ALA A 30 12.59 -11.77 8.63
C ALA A 30 12.03 -10.33 8.42
N HIS A 31 10.72 -10.20 8.06
CA HIS A 31 9.81 -9.01 8.04
C HIS A 31 9.58 -8.27 6.68
N SER A 32 8.31 -7.95 6.31
CA SER A 32 7.91 -7.44 4.94
C SER A 32 6.40 -7.16 4.60
N PRO A 33 5.83 -5.94 4.78
CA PRO A 33 4.39 -5.57 4.45
C PRO A 33 4.07 -4.02 4.24
N THR A 34 2.87 -3.32 4.33
CA THR A 34 1.48 -3.35 3.69
C THR A 34 0.51 -2.14 4.14
N CYS A 35 -0.84 -1.94 3.86
CA CYS A 35 -1.63 -0.63 4.04
C CYS A 35 -3.09 -0.33 4.67
N LEU A 36 -4.33 -0.26 4.04
CA LEU A 36 -5.58 0.65 4.28
C LEU A 36 -7.18 0.45 4.52
N LEU A 37 -7.81 1.45 5.24
CA LEU A 37 -9.05 2.39 5.20
C LEU A 37 -10.64 2.17 5.19
N ARG A 38 -11.42 3.25 5.54
CA ARG A 38 -12.75 3.45 6.29
C ARG A 38 -14.11 3.36 5.59
N SER A 39 -15.24 3.50 6.33
CA SER A 39 -16.71 3.65 6.04
C SER A 39 -17.52 4.65 6.96
N PRO A 40 -18.78 5.08 6.65
CA PRO A 40 -19.72 5.92 7.46
C PRO A 40 -20.61 5.21 8.52
N PRO A 41 -21.42 5.93 9.36
CA PRO A 41 -22.30 5.42 10.43
C PRO A 41 -23.57 4.73 9.93
N LEU A 42 -24.45 4.17 10.77
CA LEU A 42 -25.70 3.59 10.25
C LEU A 42 -26.57 4.71 9.63
N PRO A 43 -26.78 4.73 8.29
CA PRO A 43 -26.54 3.64 7.32
C PRO A 43 -25.16 3.63 6.60
N PRO A 44 -24.49 2.47 6.55
CA PRO A 44 -24.36 1.38 7.54
C PRO A 44 -22.98 1.42 8.23
N ALA A 45 -22.84 0.86 9.44
CA ALA A 45 -21.62 1.04 10.22
C ALA A 45 -20.32 0.59 9.49
N LEU A 46 -19.34 1.48 9.34
CA LEU A 46 -18.17 1.29 10.21
C LEU A 46 -16.77 1.32 9.54
N PRO A 47 -16.33 0.16 9.02
CA PRO A 47 -14.94 -0.31 9.10
C PRO A 47 -13.93 0.50 8.28
N THR A 48 -12.84 0.85 8.97
CA THR A 48 -11.51 1.33 8.50
C THR A 48 -10.63 0.14 8.21
N ALA A 49 -10.79 -0.46 7.03
CA ALA A 49 -10.31 -1.76 6.62
C ALA A 49 -8.85 -1.90 6.15
N TRP A 50 -7.88 -1.21 6.78
CA TRP A 50 -6.42 -1.51 6.80
C TRP A 50 -5.60 -2.21 5.64
N CYS A 51 -6.03 -2.53 4.41
CA CYS A 51 -5.25 -3.36 3.45
C CYS A 51 -4.30 -2.70 2.43
N ILE A 52 -3.08 -3.23 2.29
CA ILE A 52 -2.54 -3.61 0.97
C ILE A 52 -2.88 -5.10 0.88
N PRO A 53 -3.59 -5.58 -0.14
CA PRO A 53 -3.73 -7.00 -0.34
C PRO A 53 -2.68 -7.47 -1.35
N LEU A 54 -2.03 -8.60 -1.07
CA LEU A 54 -0.96 -9.11 -1.94
C LEU A 54 -1.51 -9.47 -3.34
N PRO A 55 -0.95 -8.95 -4.44
CA PRO A 55 -1.34 -9.28 -5.81
C PRO A 55 -1.41 -10.79 -6.09
N CYS A 56 -2.41 -11.22 -6.86
CA CYS A 56 -2.42 -12.57 -7.44
C CYS A 56 -1.82 -12.53 -8.85
N PRO A 57 -0.81 -13.37 -9.18
CA PRO A 57 -0.25 -13.48 -10.52
C PRO A 57 -1.28 -14.01 -11.52
N LEU A 58 -1.17 -13.57 -12.78
CA LEU A 58 -1.80 -14.25 -13.91
C LEU A 58 -1.07 -15.56 -14.27
N PRO A 59 -1.71 -16.50 -14.98
CA PRO A 59 -1.07 -17.75 -15.42
C PRO A 59 0.19 -17.59 -16.30
N GLU A 60 0.38 -16.40 -16.88
CA GLU A 60 1.52 -16.05 -17.74
C GLU A 60 2.57 -15.17 -17.03
N ALA A 61 2.31 -14.76 -15.78
CA ALA A 61 3.28 -14.04 -14.97
C ALA A 61 4.32 -15.02 -14.41
N SER A 62 5.59 -14.82 -14.77
CA SER A 62 6.64 -15.85 -14.60
C SER A 62 7.05 -16.16 -13.15
N GLU A 63 6.71 -15.31 -12.19
CA GLU A 63 6.92 -15.53 -10.76
C GLU A 63 5.76 -14.93 -9.92
N PRO A 64 5.44 -15.46 -8.73
CA PRO A 64 4.45 -14.86 -7.84
C PRO A 64 4.96 -13.54 -7.26
N PHE A 65 4.12 -12.51 -7.24
CA PHE A 65 4.48 -11.23 -6.64
C PHE A 65 4.34 -11.26 -5.11
N PHE A 66 5.45 -11.50 -4.43
CA PHE A 66 5.56 -11.37 -2.98
C PHE A 66 5.82 -9.91 -2.57
N PRO A 67 5.38 -9.46 -1.38
CA PRO A 67 5.58 -8.08 -0.94
C PRO A 67 7.05 -7.70 -0.94
N CYS A 68 7.36 -6.44 -1.25
CA CYS A 68 8.68 -6.04 -1.74
C CYS A 68 9.87 -6.52 -0.90
N ARG A 69 9.74 -6.58 0.43
CA ARG A 69 10.80 -6.97 1.37
C ARG A 69 10.85 -8.48 1.70
N SER A 70 10.00 -9.34 1.10
CA SER A 70 9.94 -10.78 1.43
C SER A 70 11.32 -11.45 1.25
N PRO A 71 11.89 -12.08 2.29
CA PRO A 71 13.16 -12.79 2.18
C PRO A 71 13.07 -13.93 1.16
N GLY A 72 13.95 -13.91 0.15
CA GLY A 72 14.08 -14.98 -0.86
C GLY A 72 13.03 -14.98 -1.97
N SER A 73 12.01 -14.11 -1.93
CA SER A 73 10.98 -14.06 -2.99
C SER A 73 10.38 -12.67 -3.26
N GLY A 74 10.56 -11.71 -2.36
CA GLY A 74 10.11 -10.33 -2.52
C GLY A 74 11.01 -9.54 -3.46
N LEU A 75 10.42 -8.49 -4.05
CA LEU A 75 11.03 -7.58 -5.03
C LEU A 75 12.52 -7.24 -4.75
N TYR A 76 12.85 -6.80 -3.53
CA TYR A 76 14.21 -6.42 -3.11
C TYR A 76 15.21 -7.59 -3.12
N SER A 77 14.77 -8.83 -2.88
CA SER A 77 15.62 -10.02 -3.06
C SER A 77 16.01 -10.20 -4.53
N ASN A 78 15.05 -9.95 -5.43
CA ASN A 78 15.23 -10.07 -6.87
C ASN A 78 15.88 -8.82 -7.51
N LEU A 79 16.19 -7.76 -6.74
CA LEU A 79 16.92 -6.60 -7.25
C LEU A 79 18.44 -6.83 -7.36
N GLN A 80 18.99 -7.92 -6.82
CA GLN A 80 20.43 -8.24 -6.95
C GLN A 80 20.89 -8.44 -8.41
N ARG A 81 19.97 -8.62 -9.35
CA ARG A 81 20.25 -8.63 -10.81
C ARG A 81 20.54 -7.23 -11.40
N TYR A 82 20.30 -6.18 -10.63
CA TYR A 82 20.63 -4.80 -11.00
C TYR A 82 21.85 -4.34 -10.20
N ASP A 83 22.75 -3.63 -10.86
CA ASP A 83 23.95 -3.04 -10.25
C ASP A 83 23.56 -1.82 -9.39
N LEU A 84 23.07 -2.10 -8.18
CA LEU A 84 22.61 -1.12 -7.18
C LEU A 84 23.59 -1.08 -6.00
N PRO A 85 23.87 0.10 -5.42
CA PRO A 85 24.69 0.20 -4.21
C PRO A 85 24.00 -0.42 -2.98
N TYR A 86 22.66 -0.41 -2.96
CA TYR A 86 21.77 -1.07 -2.00
C TYR A 86 20.35 -1.11 -2.58
N PRO A 87 19.44 -1.99 -2.11
CA PRO A 87 18.17 -2.27 -2.79
C PRO A 87 17.22 -1.06 -2.85
N GLU A 88 17.18 -0.21 -1.82
CA GLU A 88 16.36 1.00 -1.76
C GLU A 88 16.71 2.05 -2.83
N ALA A 89 17.95 2.07 -3.34
CA ALA A 89 18.44 3.09 -4.26
C ALA A 89 17.64 3.16 -5.58
N ILE A 90 16.96 2.08 -5.98
CA ILE A 90 16.06 2.07 -7.15
C ILE A 90 14.89 3.05 -7.03
N PHE A 91 14.54 3.46 -5.80
CA PHE A 91 13.51 4.44 -5.45
C PHE A 91 14.11 5.74 -4.90
N GLU A 92 15.37 6.06 -5.20
CA GLU A 92 16.01 7.33 -4.84
C GLU A 92 16.19 8.24 -6.06
N LEU A 93 15.84 9.53 -5.93
CA LEU A 93 15.99 10.49 -7.03
C LEU A 93 17.44 10.65 -7.52
N PRO A 94 18.48 10.76 -6.66
CA PRO A 94 19.87 10.86 -7.13
C PRO A 94 20.31 9.66 -7.98
N PHE A 95 19.97 8.45 -7.57
CA PHE A 95 20.26 7.24 -8.35
C PHE A 95 19.45 7.20 -9.65
N PHE A 96 18.16 7.55 -9.61
CA PHE A 96 17.30 7.59 -10.80
C PHE A 96 17.78 8.60 -11.85
N PHE A 97 18.29 9.77 -11.44
CA PHE A 97 18.86 10.73 -12.37
C PHE A 97 20.21 10.28 -12.95
N HIS A 98 20.97 9.46 -12.22
CA HIS A 98 22.20 8.85 -12.72
C HIS A 98 21.92 7.68 -13.69
N ASN A 99 21.06 6.75 -13.29
CA ASN A 99 20.67 5.57 -14.07
C ASN A 99 19.19 5.21 -13.84
N PRO A 100 18.26 5.70 -14.67
CA PRO A 100 16.83 5.39 -14.51
C PRO A 100 16.44 3.97 -14.99
N LYS A 101 17.35 3.24 -15.66
CA LYS A 101 17.01 1.96 -16.30
C LYS A 101 16.49 0.89 -15.33
N PRO A 102 17.12 0.62 -14.16
CA PRO A 102 16.63 -0.41 -13.24
C PRO A 102 15.18 -0.17 -12.81
N PHE A 103 14.84 1.09 -12.50
CA PHE A 103 13.47 1.46 -12.16
C PHE A 103 12.49 1.21 -13.31
N PHE A 104 12.86 1.49 -14.57
CA PHE A 104 11.96 1.24 -15.70
C PHE A 104 11.82 -0.24 -16.05
N THR A 105 12.88 -1.05 -15.92
CA THR A 105 12.77 -2.52 -16.01
C THR A 105 11.88 -3.08 -14.90
N LEU A 106 11.98 -2.53 -13.68
CA LEU A 106 11.10 -2.87 -12.56
C LEU A 106 9.65 -2.45 -12.82
N ALA A 107 9.43 -1.23 -13.32
CA ALA A 107 8.10 -0.70 -13.61
C ALA A 107 7.35 -1.57 -14.63
N LYS A 108 8.06 -2.12 -15.64
CA LYS A 108 7.50 -3.06 -16.62
C LYS A 108 6.91 -4.32 -15.98
N GLU A 109 7.54 -4.85 -14.92
CA GLU A 109 7.01 -5.97 -14.15
C GLU A 109 5.79 -5.55 -13.29
N LEU A 110 5.81 -4.34 -12.74
CA LEU A 110 4.74 -3.77 -11.89
C LEU A 110 3.53 -3.21 -12.64
N TYR A 111 3.61 -3.03 -13.97
CA TYR A 111 2.58 -2.31 -14.72
C TYR A 111 1.21 -3.02 -14.67
N PRO A 112 0.09 -2.27 -14.51
CA PRO A 112 -1.26 -2.84 -14.54
C PRO A 112 -1.51 -3.70 -15.79
N GLY A 113 -1.95 -4.94 -15.54
CA GLY A 113 -2.13 -5.99 -16.54
C GLY A 113 -1.59 -7.34 -16.08
N ASN A 114 -0.46 -7.37 -15.37
CA ASN A 114 0.24 -8.62 -14.99
C ASN A 114 -0.42 -9.36 -13.80
N TYR A 115 -1.26 -8.67 -13.03
CA TYR A 115 -1.84 -9.12 -11.77
C TYR A 115 -3.35 -8.87 -11.71
N LYS A 116 -4.08 -9.73 -10.99
CA LYS A 116 -5.52 -9.53 -10.70
C LYS A 116 -5.75 -9.21 -9.21
N PRO A 117 -6.76 -8.38 -8.89
CA PRO A 117 -7.18 -8.17 -7.50
C PRO A 117 -7.65 -9.49 -6.87
N ASN A 118 -7.25 -9.72 -5.62
CA ASN A 118 -7.61 -10.90 -4.85
C ASN A 118 -8.92 -10.71 -4.04
N VAL A 119 -9.35 -11.75 -3.31
CA VAL A 119 -10.54 -11.74 -2.43
C VAL A 119 -10.58 -10.52 -1.50
N THR A 120 -9.43 -10.10 -0.96
CA THR A 120 -9.35 -8.99 -0.03
C THR A 120 -9.50 -7.62 -0.71
N HIS A 121 -9.03 -7.44 -1.95
CA HIS A 121 -9.41 -6.27 -2.75
C HIS A 121 -10.92 -6.21 -2.97
N TYR A 122 -11.54 -7.35 -3.28
CA TYR A 122 -12.99 -7.44 -3.47
C TYR A 122 -13.76 -7.29 -2.15
N PHE A 123 -13.17 -7.60 -0.99
CA PHE A 123 -13.74 -7.26 0.31
C PHE A 123 -13.79 -5.75 0.54
N LEU A 124 -12.71 -5.01 0.25
CA LEU A 124 -12.72 -3.54 0.28
C LEU A 124 -13.75 -2.94 -0.68
N ARG A 125 -13.90 -3.53 -1.87
CA ARG A 125 -14.94 -3.16 -2.84
C ARG A 125 -16.35 -3.47 -2.31
N LEU A 126 -16.53 -4.61 -1.67
CA LEU A 126 -17.78 -5.02 -1.03
C LEU A 126 -18.15 -4.12 0.15
N LEU A 127 -17.16 -3.52 0.84
CA LEU A 127 -17.41 -2.40 1.74
C LEU A 127 -17.97 -1.22 0.93
N HIS A 128 -17.26 -0.75 -0.09
CA HIS A 128 -17.70 0.40 -0.89
C HIS A 128 -19.14 0.25 -1.42
N ASP A 129 -19.46 -0.86 -2.06
CA ASP A 129 -20.76 -1.13 -2.68
C ASP A 129 -21.93 -1.20 -1.70
N LYS A 130 -21.68 -1.49 -0.42
CA LYS A 130 -22.72 -1.48 0.63
C LYS A 130 -23.04 -0.08 1.15
N GLY A 131 -22.53 0.96 0.49
CA GLY A 131 -22.49 2.32 1.04
C GLY A 131 -21.55 2.43 2.25
N LEU A 132 -20.67 1.44 2.46
CA LEU A 132 -19.65 1.49 3.51
C LEU A 132 -18.51 2.37 2.98
N LEU A 133 -17.45 1.85 2.34
CA LEU A 133 -16.15 2.55 2.23
C LEU A 133 -16.16 4.11 2.07
N LEU A 134 -15.59 4.84 3.05
CA LEU A 134 -15.26 6.27 3.17
C LEU A 134 -14.09 6.69 2.27
N ARG A 135 -12.97 5.92 2.25
CA ARG A 135 -11.67 6.27 1.63
C ARG A 135 -10.75 5.03 1.49
N LEU A 136 -9.56 5.16 0.86
CA LEU A 136 -8.41 4.22 0.78
C LEU A 136 -7.08 5.06 0.51
N TYR A 137 -5.93 5.00 1.24
CA TYR A 137 -4.60 5.70 0.97
C TYR A 137 -3.35 4.79 0.65
N THR A 138 -3.18 4.23 -0.55
CA THR A 138 -2.39 2.97 -0.59
C THR A 138 -0.89 3.23 -0.57
N GLN A 139 -0.16 2.36 0.14
CA GLN A 139 1.29 2.24 -0.01
C GLN A 139 1.67 1.36 -1.22
N ASN A 140 0.68 0.69 -1.84
CA ASN A 140 0.89 -0.08 -3.07
C ASN A 140 1.06 0.87 -4.24
N ILE A 141 1.67 0.35 -5.29
CA ILE A 141 1.84 1.04 -6.56
C ILE A 141 1.29 0.23 -7.75
N ASP A 142 0.89 -1.03 -7.54
CA ASP A 142 0.25 -1.89 -8.55
C ASP A 142 -1.14 -1.40 -9.00
N GLY A 143 -1.79 -0.54 -8.20
CA GLY A 143 -3.09 0.05 -8.51
C GLY A 143 -4.26 -0.93 -8.51
N LEU A 144 -4.12 -2.12 -7.92
CA LEU A 144 -5.17 -3.15 -7.93
C LEU A 144 -6.45 -2.72 -7.18
N GLU A 145 -6.39 -1.72 -6.29
CA GLU A 145 -7.59 -1.10 -5.72
C GLU A 145 -8.42 -0.36 -6.78
N ARG A 146 -7.80 0.25 -7.79
CA ARG A 146 -8.53 0.79 -8.96
C ARG A 146 -9.15 -0.33 -9.77
N VAL A 147 -8.41 -1.42 -9.99
CA VAL A 147 -8.85 -2.57 -10.80
C VAL A 147 -10.02 -3.33 -10.15
N SER A 148 -10.11 -3.38 -8.81
CA SER A 148 -11.31 -3.90 -8.11
C SER A 148 -12.51 -2.93 -8.16
N GLY A 149 -12.32 -1.73 -8.71
CA GLY A 149 -13.36 -0.72 -8.91
C GLY A 149 -13.58 0.19 -7.70
N ILE A 150 -12.58 0.43 -6.86
CA ILE A 150 -12.64 1.52 -5.88
C ILE A 150 -12.54 2.85 -6.64
N PRO A 151 -13.52 3.77 -6.53
CA PRO A 151 -13.48 5.02 -7.27
C PRO A 151 -12.40 5.96 -6.70
N ALA A 152 -11.80 6.78 -7.57
CA ALA A 152 -10.75 7.73 -7.21
C ALA A 152 -11.16 8.80 -6.18
N SER A 153 -12.46 9.00 -5.92
CA SER A 153 -12.94 9.83 -4.81
C SER A 153 -12.71 9.19 -3.44
N LYS A 154 -12.71 7.86 -3.39
CA LYS A 154 -12.38 7.03 -2.23
C LYS A 154 -10.88 6.75 -2.19
N LEU A 155 -10.26 6.40 -3.31
CA LEU A 155 -8.82 6.13 -3.36
C LEU A 155 -7.97 7.41 -3.26
N VAL A 156 -6.81 7.21 -2.64
CA VAL A 156 -5.61 8.01 -2.62
C VAL A 156 -4.52 6.95 -2.79
N GLU A 157 -3.54 7.18 -3.64
CA GLU A 157 -2.33 6.35 -3.66
C GLU A 157 -1.21 7.21 -3.09
N ALA A 158 -0.75 6.85 -1.89
CA ALA A 158 0.09 7.71 -1.07
C ALA A 158 1.58 7.49 -1.35
N HIS A 159 1.98 6.29 -1.78
CA HIS A 159 3.25 6.08 -2.47
C HIS A 159 3.15 6.33 -3.98
N GLY A 160 2.08 6.99 -4.43
CA GLY A 160 1.89 7.35 -5.83
C GLY A 160 1.36 6.21 -6.70
N THR A 161 1.35 6.40 -8.02
CA THR A 161 0.64 5.51 -8.96
C THR A 161 1.29 5.46 -10.34
N PHE A 162 1.20 4.32 -11.03
CA PHE A 162 1.52 4.23 -12.46
C PHE A 162 0.42 4.79 -13.38
N ALA A 163 -0.72 5.23 -12.83
CA ALA A 163 -1.83 5.77 -13.64
C ALA A 163 -1.54 7.16 -14.25
N SER A 164 -0.53 7.88 -13.74
CA SER A 164 -0.06 9.17 -14.27
C SER A 164 1.46 9.30 -14.12
N ALA A 165 2.05 10.25 -14.84
CA ALA A 165 3.49 10.49 -14.85
C ALA A 165 3.83 11.96 -15.09
N THR A 166 4.98 12.41 -14.62
CA THR A 166 5.41 13.81 -14.71
C THR A 166 6.82 13.91 -15.32
N CYS A 167 7.04 14.86 -16.22
CA CYS A 167 8.40 15.15 -16.70
C CYS A 167 9.23 15.80 -15.61
N THR A 168 10.35 15.17 -15.25
CA THR A 168 11.24 15.63 -14.17
C THR A 168 11.91 16.98 -14.43
N VAL A 169 11.92 17.45 -15.69
CA VAL A 169 12.54 18.72 -16.09
C VAL A 169 11.50 19.85 -16.18
N CYS A 170 10.46 19.69 -17.02
CA CYS A 170 9.48 20.77 -17.26
C CYS A 170 8.20 20.66 -16.43
N GLN A 171 8.08 19.65 -15.55
CA GLN A 171 6.93 19.40 -14.68
C GLN A 171 5.59 19.26 -15.42
N ARG A 172 5.63 18.97 -16.74
CA ARG A 172 4.45 18.65 -17.53
C ARG A 172 3.89 17.28 -17.11
N PRO A 173 2.60 17.16 -16.77
CA PRO A 173 1.96 15.88 -16.50
C PRO A 173 1.57 15.15 -17.79
N PHE A 174 1.48 13.83 -17.68
CA PHE A 174 1.12 12.85 -18.70
C PHE A 174 0.21 11.77 -18.07
N PRO A 175 -0.76 11.21 -18.81
CA PRO A 175 -1.33 9.91 -18.48
C PRO A 175 -0.24 8.83 -18.38
N GLY A 176 -0.41 7.83 -17.51
CA GLY A 176 0.53 6.71 -17.43
C GLY A 176 0.58 5.88 -18.73
N GLU A 177 -0.54 5.82 -19.45
CA GLU A 177 -0.65 5.08 -20.71
C GLU A 177 0.26 5.67 -21.81
N ASP A 178 0.46 7.00 -21.85
CA ASP A 178 1.34 7.67 -22.81
C ASP A 178 2.79 7.14 -22.74
N ILE A 179 3.24 6.70 -21.56
CA ILE A 179 4.60 6.16 -21.36
C ILE A 179 4.64 4.61 -21.33
N ARG A 180 3.49 3.92 -21.27
CA ARG A 180 3.43 2.45 -21.23
C ARG A 180 4.17 1.81 -22.40
N ALA A 181 4.02 2.35 -23.60
CA ALA A 181 4.63 1.82 -24.83
C ALA A 181 6.16 1.95 -24.88
N ASP A 182 6.76 2.88 -24.13
CA ASP A 182 8.21 2.96 -23.94
C ASP A 182 8.67 1.96 -22.88
N VAL A 183 8.01 1.94 -21.70
CA VAL A 183 8.39 1.06 -20.58
C VAL A 183 8.29 -0.42 -20.96
N MET A 184 7.23 -0.83 -21.65
CA MET A 184 7.05 -2.21 -22.11
C MET A 184 8.14 -2.66 -23.11
N ALA A 185 8.70 -1.70 -23.86
CA ALA A 185 9.77 -1.93 -24.83
C ALA A 185 11.17 -1.61 -24.29
N ASP A 186 11.32 -1.60 -22.96
CA ASP A 186 12.58 -1.37 -22.22
C ASP A 186 13.26 -0.01 -22.53
N ARG A 187 12.48 0.97 -23.01
CA ARG A 187 12.92 2.34 -23.26
C ARG A 187 12.62 3.23 -22.06
N VAL A 188 13.52 4.16 -21.77
CA VAL A 188 13.31 5.23 -20.79
C VAL A 188 12.42 6.30 -21.44
N PRO A 189 11.18 6.53 -20.98
CA PRO A 189 10.28 7.49 -21.60
C PRO A 189 10.77 8.94 -21.52
N ARG A 190 10.55 9.69 -22.61
CA ARG A 190 11.11 11.03 -22.83
C ARG A 190 10.02 12.04 -23.13
N CYS A 191 10.13 13.22 -22.53
CA CYS A 191 9.17 14.30 -22.74
C CYS A 191 9.29 14.86 -24.16
N PRO A 192 8.21 14.89 -24.96
CA PRO A 192 8.23 15.37 -26.35
C PRO A 192 8.48 16.88 -26.48
N VAL A 193 8.54 17.63 -25.38
CA VAL A 193 8.81 19.09 -25.37
C VAL A 193 10.28 19.41 -25.03
N CYS A 194 10.86 18.73 -24.03
CA CYS A 194 12.17 19.10 -23.48
C CYS A 194 13.18 17.94 -23.39
N THR A 195 12.83 16.74 -23.86
CA THR A 195 13.66 15.51 -23.79
C THR A 195 14.07 15.04 -22.37
N GLY A 196 13.59 15.71 -21.32
CA GLY A 196 13.69 15.24 -19.94
C GLY A 196 12.99 13.89 -19.75
N VAL A 197 13.42 13.11 -18.75
CA VAL A 197 12.77 11.82 -18.42
C VAL A 197 11.35 12.09 -17.92
N VAL A 198 10.41 11.20 -18.28
CA VAL A 198 9.05 11.20 -17.72
C VAL A 198 8.98 10.12 -16.65
N LYS A 199 8.93 10.52 -15.39
CA LYS A 199 8.88 9.62 -14.23
C LYS A 199 7.40 9.35 -13.89
N PRO A 200 6.94 8.09 -13.75
CA PRO A 200 5.63 7.78 -13.17
C PRO A 200 5.43 8.50 -11.84
N ASP A 201 4.19 8.87 -11.49
CA ASP A 201 3.88 9.63 -10.28
C ASP A 201 3.91 8.75 -9.01
N ILE A 202 4.96 7.94 -8.89
CA ILE A 202 5.37 7.09 -7.79
C ILE A 202 6.27 7.93 -6.87
N VAL A 203 6.02 7.87 -5.56
CA VAL A 203 6.83 8.60 -4.57
C VAL A 203 8.15 7.86 -4.31
N PHE A 204 9.25 8.58 -4.50
CA PHE A 204 10.60 8.13 -4.22
C PHE A 204 11.05 8.62 -2.83
N PHE A 205 12.09 8.01 -2.26
CA PHE A 205 12.65 8.46 -0.98
C PHE A 205 13.13 9.91 -1.10
N GLY A 206 12.65 10.76 -0.19
CA GLY A 206 12.88 12.21 -0.19
C GLY A 206 11.86 13.04 -0.99
N GLU A 207 10.96 12.43 -1.77
CA GLU A 207 9.83 13.17 -2.38
C GLU A 207 8.69 13.39 -1.37
N PRO A 208 7.92 14.49 -1.49
CA PRO A 208 6.74 14.71 -0.68
C PRO A 208 5.61 13.75 -1.07
N LEU A 209 4.83 13.29 -0.08
CA LEU A 209 3.61 12.50 -0.35
C LEU A 209 2.59 13.33 -1.16
N PRO A 210 1.74 12.70 -2.01
CA PRO A 210 0.80 13.40 -2.87
C PRO A 210 -0.22 14.20 -2.05
N GLN A 211 -0.66 15.36 -2.54
CA GLN A 211 -1.58 16.27 -1.84
C GLN A 211 -2.85 15.57 -1.30
N ARG A 212 -3.32 14.52 -1.98
CA ARG A 212 -4.46 13.70 -1.54
C ARG A 212 -4.25 13.01 -0.18
N PHE A 213 -3.01 12.77 0.23
CA PHE A 213 -2.67 12.22 1.55
C PHE A 213 -3.12 13.13 2.70
N LEU A 214 -3.18 14.46 2.49
CA LEU A 214 -3.61 15.44 3.50
C LEU A 214 -5.07 15.25 3.96
N LEU A 215 -5.88 14.46 3.23
CA LEU A 215 -7.23 14.07 3.66
C LEU A 215 -7.23 13.29 4.99
N HIS A 216 -6.08 12.74 5.42
CA HIS A 216 -5.94 12.09 6.73
C HIS A 216 -6.34 13.00 7.89
N VAL A 217 -6.09 14.30 7.80
CA VAL A 217 -6.43 15.30 8.82
C VAL A 217 -7.94 15.34 9.11
N VAL A 218 -8.78 14.96 8.14
CA VAL A 218 -10.25 14.94 8.27
C VAL A 218 -10.77 13.52 8.49
N ASP A 219 -10.29 12.52 7.75
CA ASP A 219 -10.87 11.18 7.78
C ASP A 219 -10.53 10.40 9.08
N PHE A 220 -9.38 10.69 9.73
CA PHE A 220 -8.96 10.01 10.96
C PHE A 220 -9.66 10.50 12.24
N PRO A 221 -9.83 11.81 12.51
CA PRO A 221 -10.61 12.25 13.66
C PRO A 221 -12.08 11.80 13.58
N MET A 222 -12.60 11.60 12.38
CA MET A 222 -13.93 11.02 12.16
C MET A 222 -14.00 9.52 12.51
N ALA A 223 -12.86 8.82 12.65
CA ALA A 223 -12.75 7.35 12.73
C ALA A 223 -13.44 6.69 13.93
N ASP A 224 -13.74 5.39 13.80
CA ASP A 224 -14.38 4.59 14.85
C ASP A 224 -14.12 3.06 14.81
N LEU A 225 -13.52 2.47 13.75
CA LEU A 225 -13.09 1.05 13.70
C LEU A 225 -11.90 0.84 12.76
N LEU A 226 -10.66 0.83 13.25
CA LEU A 226 -9.40 0.68 12.49
C LEU A 226 -8.95 -0.77 12.26
N LEU A 227 -9.61 -1.53 11.39
CA LEU A 227 -8.93 -2.72 10.82
C LEU A 227 -7.60 -2.28 10.17
N ILE A 228 -6.62 -3.19 10.14
CA ILE A 228 -5.22 -3.06 9.70
C ILE A 228 -4.87 -4.39 9.05
N LEU A 229 -4.79 -4.47 7.74
CA LEU A 229 -4.80 -5.74 7.00
C LEU A 229 -3.44 -5.92 6.30
N GLY A 230 -2.50 -6.43 7.09
CA GLY A 230 -1.28 -7.09 6.61
C GLY A 230 0.03 -6.30 6.74
N THR A 231 0.06 -5.13 7.38
CA THR A 231 1.15 -4.11 7.32
C THR A 231 2.31 -4.34 8.32
N SER A 232 3.46 -3.64 8.21
CA SER A 232 4.46 -3.54 9.29
C SER A 232 4.42 -2.24 10.05
N LEU A 233 3.97 -1.16 9.41
CA LEU A 233 4.06 0.18 9.96
C LEU A 233 5.53 0.54 10.30
N GLU A 234 6.46 0.17 9.42
CA GLU A 234 7.88 0.59 9.45
C GLU A 234 8.11 1.98 8.83
N VAL A 235 7.30 2.37 7.84
CA VAL A 235 7.50 3.57 7.02
C VAL A 235 6.63 4.70 7.58
N GLU A 236 7.23 5.85 7.85
CA GLU A 236 6.53 7.07 8.25
C GLU A 236 6.23 7.97 7.04
N PRO A 237 5.16 8.80 7.08
CA PRO A 237 4.19 9.02 8.18
C PRO A 237 3.09 7.93 8.30
N PHE A 238 3.22 6.81 7.60
CA PHE A 238 2.21 5.74 7.58
C PHE A 238 2.04 4.97 8.89
N ALA A 239 3.08 4.86 9.70
CA ALA A 239 3.02 4.17 10.97
C ALA A 239 2.23 4.97 12.01
N SER A 240 2.63 6.23 12.21
CA SER A 240 1.98 7.20 13.10
C SER A 240 0.51 7.43 12.77
N LEU A 241 0.10 7.30 11.50
CA LEU A 241 -1.32 7.37 11.14
C LEU A 241 -2.20 6.36 11.91
N THR A 242 -1.70 5.17 12.25
CA THR A 242 -2.49 4.18 13.02
C THR A 242 -2.78 4.60 14.47
N GLU A 243 -2.15 5.69 14.92
CA GLU A 243 -2.37 6.32 16.22
C GLU A 243 -3.36 7.50 16.13
N ALA A 244 -3.53 8.09 14.95
CA ALA A 244 -4.35 9.30 14.72
C ALA A 244 -5.87 9.07 14.81
N VAL A 245 -6.32 7.82 14.89
CA VAL A 245 -7.71 7.51 15.28
C VAL A 245 -7.94 7.78 16.77
N ARG A 246 -9.13 8.25 17.14
CA ARG A 246 -9.53 8.49 18.54
C ARG A 246 -9.29 7.25 19.42
N SER A 247 -8.94 7.43 20.69
CA SER A 247 -8.63 6.30 21.60
C SER A 247 -9.78 5.29 21.80
N SER A 248 -11.03 5.71 21.57
CA SER A 248 -12.22 4.85 21.62
C SER A 248 -12.43 3.98 20.37
N VAL A 249 -11.65 4.18 19.31
CA VAL A 249 -11.70 3.39 18.07
C VAL A 249 -11.04 2.03 18.29
N PRO A 250 -11.75 0.90 18.11
CA PRO A 250 -11.10 -0.41 18.05
C PRO A 250 -10.17 -0.50 16.86
N ARG A 251 -9.03 -1.21 16.97
CA ARG A 251 -8.13 -1.47 15.83
C ARG A 251 -8.07 -2.99 15.56
N LEU A 252 -8.27 -3.47 14.33
CA LEU A 252 -8.25 -4.91 13.99
C LEU A 252 -7.11 -5.25 13.02
N LEU A 253 -5.96 -5.66 13.54
CA LEU A 253 -4.89 -6.23 12.72
C LEU A 253 -5.34 -7.58 12.12
N ILE A 254 -5.17 -7.79 10.82
CA ILE A 254 -5.16 -9.08 10.13
C ILE A 254 -3.84 -9.13 9.34
N ASN A 255 -2.81 -9.76 9.90
CA ASN A 255 -1.47 -9.80 9.31
C ASN A 255 -0.77 -11.10 9.70
N ARG A 256 0.30 -11.49 8.99
CA ARG A 256 1.16 -12.59 9.42
C ARG A 256 1.71 -12.35 10.83
N ASP A 257 2.18 -11.13 11.09
CA ASP A 257 2.95 -10.76 12.27
C ASP A 257 2.24 -9.64 13.08
N LEU A 258 2.47 -9.54 14.40
CA LEU A 258 2.02 -8.40 15.21
C LEU A 258 3.02 -7.24 15.07
N VAL A 259 2.54 -6.03 14.76
CA VAL A 259 3.38 -4.97 14.18
C VAL A 259 3.06 -3.56 14.67
N GLY A 260 4.05 -2.66 14.53
CA GLY A 260 3.88 -1.22 14.69
C GLY A 260 3.30 -0.77 16.04
N PRO A 261 2.59 0.36 16.08
CA PRO A 261 1.89 0.81 17.28
C PRO A 261 0.82 -0.14 17.85
N LEU A 262 0.53 -1.29 17.23
CA LEU A 262 -0.31 -2.34 17.82
C LEU A 262 0.52 -3.40 18.56
N ALA A 263 1.82 -3.51 18.26
CA ALA A 263 2.79 -4.28 19.02
C ALA A 263 3.36 -3.46 20.20
N TRP A 264 3.79 -2.22 19.96
CA TRP A 264 4.48 -1.41 20.99
C TRP A 264 3.55 -0.48 21.80
N HIS A 265 2.44 0.00 21.23
CA HIS A 265 1.48 0.91 21.90
C HIS A 265 0.03 0.38 21.88
N PRO A 266 -0.23 -0.86 22.34
CA PRO A 266 -1.55 -1.48 22.25
C PRO A 266 -2.62 -0.71 23.05
N ARG A 267 -3.80 -0.57 22.46
CA ARG A 267 -4.98 0.06 23.05
C ARG A 267 -5.97 -1.01 23.52
N SER A 268 -6.82 -0.68 24.50
CA SER A 268 -7.81 -1.60 25.10
C SER A 268 -8.92 -2.09 24.15
N ARG A 269 -8.91 -1.65 22.89
CA ARG A 269 -9.83 -2.07 21.82
C ARG A 269 -9.08 -2.59 20.59
N ASP A 270 -7.79 -2.89 20.72
CA ASP A 270 -7.02 -3.54 19.66
C ASP A 270 -7.32 -5.04 19.63
N VAL A 271 -7.33 -5.60 18.42
CA VAL A 271 -7.57 -7.01 18.12
C VAL A 271 -6.57 -7.40 17.04
N ALA A 272 -5.97 -8.59 17.14
CA ALA A 272 -5.06 -9.12 16.12
C ALA A 272 -5.47 -10.54 15.71
N GLN A 273 -5.87 -10.69 14.45
CA GLN A 273 -6.04 -11.96 13.77
C GLN A 273 -4.76 -12.26 13.00
N LEU A 274 -3.84 -12.99 13.63
CA LEU A 274 -2.57 -13.32 12.99
C LEU A 274 -2.71 -14.45 11.95
N GLY A 275 -1.82 -14.47 10.96
CA GLY A 275 -1.79 -15.45 9.86
C GLY A 275 -1.99 -14.83 8.48
N ASP A 276 -2.40 -15.64 7.51
CA ASP A 276 -2.63 -15.16 6.13
C ASP A 276 -3.78 -14.13 6.04
N VAL A 277 -3.59 -13.12 5.19
CA VAL A 277 -4.49 -11.98 5.02
C VAL A 277 -5.74 -12.38 4.23
N VAL A 278 -5.66 -13.30 3.26
CA VAL A 278 -6.83 -13.79 2.52
C VAL A 278 -7.72 -14.61 3.46
N HIS A 279 -7.15 -15.61 4.12
CA HIS A 279 -7.85 -16.44 5.11
C HIS A 279 -8.48 -15.60 6.24
N GLY A 280 -7.76 -14.60 6.77
CA GLY A 280 -8.28 -13.73 7.82
C GLY A 280 -9.48 -12.90 7.36
N VAL A 281 -9.47 -12.41 6.10
CA VAL A 281 -10.57 -11.64 5.51
C VAL A 281 -11.75 -12.55 5.10
N GLU A 282 -11.49 -13.76 4.63
CA GLU A 282 -12.53 -14.78 4.39
C GLU A 282 -13.27 -15.15 5.67
N ARG A 283 -12.54 -15.31 6.80
CA ARG A 283 -13.16 -15.51 8.11
C ARG A 283 -13.99 -14.30 8.55
N LEU A 284 -13.48 -13.08 8.39
CA LEU A 284 -14.25 -11.85 8.70
C LEU A 284 -15.53 -11.75 7.85
N GLY A 285 -15.44 -12.00 6.55
CA GLY A 285 -16.58 -12.07 5.64
C GLY A 285 -17.58 -13.17 6.02
N SER A 286 -17.09 -14.33 6.46
CA SER A 286 -17.92 -15.47 6.90
C SER A 286 -18.65 -15.21 8.21
N PHE A 287 -18.03 -14.52 9.19
CA PHE A 287 -18.73 -14.07 10.40
C PHE A 287 -19.85 -13.07 10.08
N TRP A 288 -19.58 -12.13 9.17
CA TRP A 288 -20.54 -11.12 8.74
C TRP A 288 -21.69 -11.71 7.89
N ALA A 289 -21.41 -12.77 7.13
CA ALA A 289 -22.42 -13.63 6.51
C ALA A 289 -23.26 -14.38 7.56
N GLY A 290 -22.60 -14.96 8.56
CA GLY A 290 -23.22 -15.74 9.64
C GLY A 290 -24.20 -14.92 10.49
N GLN A 291 -23.84 -13.69 10.87
CA GLN A 291 -24.75 -12.79 11.61
C GLN A 291 -26.07 -12.55 10.84
N LYS A 292 -26.04 -12.54 9.51
CA LYS A 292 -27.23 -12.39 8.66
C LYS A 292 -28.13 -13.63 8.57
N ARG A 293 -27.74 -14.76 9.18
CA ARG A 293 -28.66 -15.89 9.43
C ARG A 293 -29.49 -15.72 10.72
N CYS A 294 -29.13 -14.78 11.60
CA CYS A 294 -29.88 -14.46 12.82
C CYS A 294 -30.97 -13.40 12.62
N GLY A 295 -31.22 -12.97 11.38
CA GLY A 295 -32.29 -12.03 11.01
C GLY A 295 -32.83 -12.33 9.61
N THR A 296 -34.13 -12.55 9.50
CA THR A 296 -34.80 -13.27 8.40
C THR A 296 -34.93 -12.50 7.08
N LEU A 297 -33.85 -11.91 6.54
CA LEU A 297 -33.93 -11.09 5.31
C LEU A 297 -32.63 -10.95 4.48
N CYS A 298 -31.75 -11.97 4.42
CA CYS A 298 -30.53 -11.90 3.59
C CYS A 298 -30.02 -13.19 2.91
N SER A 299 -30.73 -14.32 2.98
CA SER A 299 -30.16 -15.63 2.57
C SER A 299 -29.77 -15.74 1.08
N GLY A 300 -30.50 -15.07 0.16
CA GLY A 300 -30.26 -15.22 -1.28
C GLY A 300 -29.01 -14.50 -1.81
N LYS A 301 -28.80 -13.22 -1.44
CA LYS A 301 -27.81 -12.37 -2.12
C LYS A 301 -26.35 -12.60 -1.72
N LEU A 302 -26.05 -13.14 -0.54
CA LEU A 302 -24.64 -13.26 -0.11
C LEU A 302 -23.98 -14.59 -0.55
N GLY A 303 -24.73 -15.70 -0.54
CA GLY A 303 -24.29 -16.92 -1.23
C GLY A 303 -24.07 -16.64 -2.72
N SER A 304 -25.05 -16.00 -3.36
CA SER A 304 -24.93 -15.49 -4.73
C SER A 304 -23.79 -14.48 -4.95
N LEU A 305 -23.24 -13.85 -3.90
CA LEU A 305 -22.12 -12.92 -4.04
C LEU A 305 -20.76 -13.61 -3.93
N MET A 306 -20.59 -14.62 -3.07
CA MET A 306 -19.44 -15.52 -3.14
C MET A 306 -19.42 -16.26 -4.49
N ASP A 307 -20.60 -16.66 -4.97
CA ASP A 307 -20.77 -17.18 -6.34
C ASP A 307 -20.44 -16.15 -7.42
N GLN A 308 -20.76 -14.86 -7.24
CA GLN A 308 -20.34 -13.80 -8.17
C GLN A 308 -18.85 -13.53 -8.11
N THR A 309 -18.21 -13.48 -6.94
CA THR A 309 -16.74 -13.37 -6.85
C THR A 309 -16.07 -14.54 -7.55
N ASN A 310 -16.55 -15.77 -7.33
CA ASN A 310 -16.06 -16.97 -8.04
C ASN A 310 -16.30 -16.89 -9.56
N ARG A 311 -17.47 -16.42 -10.01
CA ARG A 311 -17.77 -16.21 -11.45
C ARG A 311 -16.96 -15.07 -12.07
N MET A 312 -16.60 -14.03 -11.31
CA MET A 312 -15.73 -12.94 -11.77
C MET A 312 -14.25 -13.36 -11.81
N MET A 313 -13.83 -14.30 -10.95
CA MET A 313 -12.52 -14.96 -11.07
C MET A 313 -12.49 -15.98 -12.22
N ALA A 314 -13.62 -16.62 -12.54
CA ALA A 314 -13.75 -17.63 -13.60
C ALA A 314 -14.15 -17.07 -14.99
N ALA A 315 -14.41 -15.77 -15.12
CA ALA A 315 -14.78 -15.15 -16.39
C ALA A 315 -13.54 -14.97 -17.29
N PRO A 316 -13.57 -15.41 -18.56
CA PRO A 316 -12.58 -15.01 -19.55
C PRO A 316 -12.67 -13.50 -19.77
N THR A 317 -11.57 -12.79 -19.57
CA THR A 317 -11.43 -11.39 -19.98
C THR A 317 -11.26 -11.32 -21.49
N GLN A 318 -12.22 -10.69 -22.17
CA GLN A 318 -12.01 -10.07 -23.49
C GLN A 318 -11.20 -8.77 -23.33
#